data_AF-A0A1W9V8M3-F1
#
_entry.id   AF-A0A1W9V8M3-F1
#
_cell.length_a   1.000
_cell.length_b   1.000
_cell.length_c   1.000
_cell.angle_alpha   90.00
_cell.angle_beta   90.00
_cell.angle_gamma   90.00
#
_symmetry.space_group_name_H-M   'P 1'
#
loop_
_entity.id
_entity.type
_entity.pdbx_description
1 polymer ?
#
loop_
_entity_poly.entity_id
_entity_poly.type
_entity_poly.pdbx_seq_one_letter_code
_entity_poly.pdbx_strand_id
1 'polypeptide(L)' 'MTVISVRLNKDEEKILSFLSDYYHEDKSSLFKKSMYELYEDIQDIKFIEDHIENKENPEFLSAEDLLD' A
#
# COMPACT_ATOMS: atom_id res chain seq x y z
N MET A 1 4.92 5.07 -24.32
CA MET A 1 3.94 5.20 -23.23
C MET A 1 2.81 4.24 -23.54
N THR A 2 2.63 3.19 -22.74
CA THR A 2 1.58 2.17 -22.98
C THR A 2 0.26 2.69 -22.41
N VAL A 3 -0.81 2.62 -23.21
CA VAL A 3 -2.16 2.99 -22.76
C VAL A 3 -2.88 1.72 -22.35
N ILE A 4 -3.39 1.69 -21.12
CA ILE A 4 -4.21 0.60 -20.59
C ILE A 4 -5.59 1.16 -20.29
N SER A 5 -6.62 0.52 -20.83
CA SER A 5 -8.02 0.89 -20.59
C SER A 5 -8.63 -0.05 -19.57
N VAL A 6 -9.14 0.51 -18.47
CA VAL A 6 -9.86 -0.23 -17.43
C VAL A 6 -11.33 0.16 -17.49
N ARG A 7 -12.24 -0.81 -17.41
CA ARG A 7 -13.68 -0.55 -17.34
C ARG A 7 -14.11 -0.50 -15.89
N LEU A 8 -14.81 0.57 -15.53
CA LEU A 8 -15.40 0.75 -14.21
C LEU A 8 -16.92 0.71 -14.29
N ASN A 9 -17.54 0.19 -13.24
CA ASN A 9 -18.97 0.35 -13.03
C ASN A 9 -19.28 1.76 -12.50
N LYS A 10 -20.57 2.08 -12.35
CA LYS A 10 -21.00 3.43 -11.96
C LYS A 10 -20.54 3.84 -10.56
N ASP A 11 -20.43 2.89 -9.64
CA ASP A 11 -20.07 3.19 -8.26
C ASP A 11 -18.55 3.28 -8.10
N GLU A 12 -17.80 2.40 -8.76
CA GLU A 12 -16.34 2.50 -8.88
C GLU A 12 -15.91 3.84 -9.49
N GLU A 13 -16.59 4.31 -10.53
CA GLU A 13 -16.29 5.60 -11.17
C GLU A 13 -16.54 6.78 -10.22
N LYS A 14 -17.59 6.73 -9.39
CA LYS A 14 -17.85 7.75 -8.37
C LYS A 14 -16.76 7.77 -7.30
N ILE A 15 -16.36 6.59 -6.82
CA ILE A 15 -15.29 6.45 -5.83
C ILE A 15 -14.00 7.03 -6.39
N LEU A 16 -13.61 6.62 -7.60
CA LEU A 16 -12.38 7.09 -8.23
C LEU A 16 -12.40 8.60 -8.51
N SER A 17 -13.54 9.15 -8.91
CA SER A 17 -13.67 10.60 -9.11
C SER A 17 -13.55 11.35 -7.79
N PHE A 18 -14.19 10.88 -6.72
CA PHE A 18 -14.04 11.45 -5.38
C PHE A 18 -12.58 11.43 -4.91
N LEU A 19 -11.87 10.31 -5.09
CA LEU A 19 -10.47 10.19 -4.72
C LEU A 19 -9.58 11.12 -5.55
N SER A 20 -9.84 11.23 -6.85
CA SER A 20 -9.13 12.16 -7.75
C SER A 20 -9.28 13.60 -7.29
N ASP A 21 -10.49 14.00 -6.89
CA ASP A 21 -10.77 15.33 -6.37
C ASP A 21 -10.11 15.58 -5.01
N TYR A 22 -10.18 14.61 -4.09
CA TYR A 22 -9.65 14.72 -2.73
C TYR A 22 -8.12 14.80 -2.71
N TYR A 23 -7.45 13.94 -3.49
CA TYR A 23 -5.98 13.91 -3.55
C TYR A 23 -5.40 14.90 -4.56
N HIS A 24 -6.24 15.56 -5.37
CA HIS A 24 -5.82 16.45 -6.46
C HIS A 24 -4.88 15.76 -7.46
N GLU A 25 -5.18 14.51 -7.79
CA GLU A 25 -4.36 13.68 -8.68
C GLU A 25 -5.18 13.06 -9.80
N ASP A 26 -4.53 12.84 -10.93
CA ASP A 26 -5.15 12.13 -12.05
C ASP A 26 -5.51 10.68 -11.65
N LYS A 27 -6.65 10.21 -12.15
CA LYS A 27 -7.13 8.84 -11.99
C LYS A 27 -6.05 7.78 -12.28
N SER A 28 -5.24 8.01 -13.31
CA SER A 28 -4.16 7.09 -13.70
C SER A 28 -3.01 7.04 -12.68
N SER A 29 -2.74 8.14 -11.97
CA SER A 29 -1.74 8.21 -10.91
C SER A 29 -2.24 7.46 -9.68
N LEU A 30 -3.52 7.64 -9.32
CA LEU A 30 -4.15 6.90 -8.23
C LEU A 30 -4.15 5.38 -8.47
N PHE A 31 -4.45 4.93 -9.69
CA PHE A 31 -4.33 3.50 -10.05
C PHE A 31 -2.92 2.96 -9.91
N LYS A 32 -1.89 3.75 -10.27
CA LYS A 32 -0.50 3.32 -10.08
C LYS A 32 -0.15 3.20 -8.61
N LYS A 33 -0.51 4.21 -7.82
CA LYS A 33 -0.30 4.19 -6.37
C LYS A 33 -0.97 2.98 -5.75
N SER A 34 -2.25 2.74 -6.02
CA SER A 34 -2.95 1.59 -5.44
C SER A 34 -2.33 0.25 -5.83
N MET A 35 -1.77 0.10 -7.03
CA MET A 35 -1.03 -1.11 -7.40
C MET A 35 0.26 -1.28 -6.58
N TYR A 36 0.98 -0.20 -6.27
CA TYR A 36 2.17 -0.26 -5.42
C TYR A 36 1.81 -0.57 -3.98
N GLU A 37 0.80 0.07 -3.41
CA GLU A 37 0.31 -0.19 -2.05
C GLU A 37 -0.09 -1.67 -1.88
N LEU A 38 -0.90 -2.20 -2.80
CA LEU A 38 -1.31 -3.60 -2.76
C LEU A 38 -0.13 -4.57 -2.90
N TYR A 39 0.92 -4.18 -3.62
CA TYR A 39 2.13 -4.98 -3.75
C TYR A 39 2.99 -4.93 -2.48
N GLU A 40 3.14 -3.74 -1.90
CA GLU A 40 3.83 -3.50 -0.63
C GLU A 40 3.19 -4.30 0.50
N ASP A 41 1.86 -4.24 0.65
CA ASP A 41 1.11 -5.03 1.63
C ASP A 41 1.47 -6.52 1.58
N ILE A 42 1.62 -7.09 0.38
CA ILE A 42 2.00 -8.49 0.20
C ILE A 42 3.46 -8.74 0.59
N GLN A 43 4.37 -7.82 0.28
CA GLN A 43 5.77 -7.96 0.68
C GLN A 43 5.95 -7.82 2.19
N ASP A 44 5.23 -6.88 2.80
CA ASP A 44 5.29 -6.63 4.24
C ASP A 44 4.80 -7.82 5.05
N ILE A 45 3.67 -8.42 4.64
CA ILE A 45 3.17 -9.64 5.28
C ILE A 45 4.22 -10.76 5.20
N LYS A 46 4.82 -10.97 4.02
CA LYS A 46 5.87 -11.98 3.86
C LYS A 46 7.08 -11.70 4.74
N PHE A 47 7.51 -10.44 4.79
CA PHE A 47 8.63 -10.04 5.63
C PHE A 47 8.33 -10.31 7.11
N ILE A 48 7.12 -9.99 7.58
CA ILE A 48 6.69 -10.25 8.95
C ILE A 48 6.65 -11.76 9.23
N GLU A 49 6.04 -12.55 8.34
CA GLU A 49 5.98 -14.01 8.48
C GLU A 49 7.39 -14.61 8.56
N ASP A 50 8.27 -14.26 7.63
CA ASP A 50 9.67 -14.72 7.62
C ASP A 50 10.42 -14.26 8.89
N HIS A 51 10.19 -13.03 9.37
CA HIS A 51 10.89 -12.50 10.53
C HIS A 51 10.37 -13.05 11.86
N ILE A 52 9.08 -13.41 11.96
CA ILE A 52 8.50 -14.03 13.16
C ILE A 52 8.88 -15.50 13.23
N GLU A 53 8.83 -16.25 12.12
CA GLU A 53 9.12 -17.69 12.12
C GLU A 53 10.61 -18.01 12.32
N ASN A 54 11.53 -17.12 11.89
CA ASN A 54 12.97 -17.39 11.92
C ASN A 54 13.73 -16.78 13.11
N LYS A 55 13.06 -16.10 14.06
CA LYS A 55 13.75 -15.44 15.19
C LYS A 55 13.78 -16.36 16.42
N GLU A 56 14.88 -17.10 16.60
CA GLU A 56 15.05 -17.99 17.76
C GLU A 56 15.25 -17.26 19.11
N ASN A 57 15.48 -15.94 19.13
CA ASN A 57 15.46 -15.12 20.35
C ASN A 57 15.15 -13.65 19.99
N PRO A 58 13.89 -13.19 20.09
CA PRO A 58 13.57 -11.79 19.82
C PRO A 58 14.13 -10.88 20.93
N GLU A 59 15.02 -9.97 20.55
CA GLU A 59 15.38 -8.83 21.39
C GLU A 59 14.25 -7.80 21.32
N PHE A 60 13.76 -7.39 22.49
CA PHE A 60 12.76 -6.33 22.66
C PHE A 60 13.46 -5.10 23.21
N LEU A 61 13.28 -3.96 22.54
CA LEU A 61 13.75 -2.67 22.99
C LEU A 61 12.63 -1.96 23.77
N SER A 62 12.99 -1.25 24.84
CA SER A 62 12.03 -0.38 25.52
C SER A 62 11.77 0.89 24.70
N ALA A 63 10.70 1.61 25.03
CA ALA A 63 10.43 2.89 24.38
C ALA A 63 11.52 3.93 24.69
N GLU A 64 12.14 3.85 25.87
CA GLU A 64 13.29 4.69 26.24
C GLU A 64 14.51 4.39 25.36
N ASP A 65 14.79 3.12 25.07
CA ASP A 65 15.91 2.69 24.21
C ASP A 65 15.79 3.20 22.76
N LEU A 66 14.59 3.58 22.30
CA LEU A 66 14.33 4.08 20.95
C LEU A 66 14.47 5.62 20.83
N LEU A 67 14.51 6.33 21.95
CA LEU A 67 14.51 7.80 22.00
C LEU A 67 15.88 8.43 22.25
N ASP A 68 16.91 7.62 22.56
CA ASP A 68 18.33 8.00 22.67
C ASP A 68 19.06 7.97 21.32
#